data_AF-A0A4S2HC78-F1
#
_entry.id   AF-A0A4S2HC78-F1
#
_cell.length_a   1.000
_cell.length_b   1.000
_cell.length_c   1.000
_cell.angle_alpha   90.00
_cell.angle_beta   90.00
_cell.angle_gamma   90.00
#
_symmetry.space_group_name_H-M   'P 1'
#
loop_
_entity.id
_entity.type
_entity.pdbx_description
1 polymer ?
#
loop_
_entity_poly.entity_id
_entity_poly.type
_entity_poly.pdbx_seq_one_letter_code
_entity_poly.pdbx_strand_id
1 'polypeptide(L)'
;MRAGELAGLIWENVNFKEKYILVARSEKYDREKKEYFIDTTKNAKPRFILLGKEIEILLKQIKKVETGYGYLCEYVFANGNGRIHARVIYDCMRNKCIQAGIQAKSIHALRRTINSKMRCEGVSSIVASSILGHTEKVNNSNYAYDVSDKQYKINVISNINREITQAVK
;
A
#
# COMPACT_ATOMS: atom_id res chain seq x y z
N MET A 1 -0.77 2.02 -1.89
CA MET A 1 -0.50 1.10 -3.02
C MET A 1 -1.71 1.04 -3.94
N ARG A 2 -1.57 0.48 -5.15
CA ARG A 2 -2.69 0.12 -6.04
C ARG A 2 -3.23 -1.27 -5.68
N ALA A 3 -4.45 -1.61 -6.07
CA ALA A 3 -5.04 -2.93 -5.78
C ALA A 3 -4.19 -4.10 -6.32
N GLY A 4 -3.72 -4.00 -7.57
CA GLY A 4 -2.86 -5.04 -8.16
C GLY A 4 -1.53 -5.21 -7.44
N GLU A 5 -0.96 -4.12 -6.90
CA GLU A 5 0.27 -4.16 -6.10
C GLU A 5 0.04 -4.81 -4.73
N LEU A 6 -1.15 -4.65 -4.14
CA LEU A 6 -1.54 -5.36 -2.93
C LEU A 6 -1.75 -6.85 -3.22
N ALA A 7 -2.49 -7.17 -4.28
CA ALA A 7 -2.77 -8.54 -4.70
C ALA A 7 -1.50 -9.33 -5.11
N GLY A 8 -0.44 -8.65 -5.52
CA GLY A 8 0.86 -9.23 -5.87
C GLY A 8 1.93 -9.05 -4.80
N LEU A 9 1.59 -8.59 -3.60
CA LEU A 9 2.56 -8.40 -2.53
C LEU A 9 2.91 -9.74 -1.89
N ILE A 10 4.22 -10.05 -1.81
CA ILE A 10 4.76 -11.26 -1.19
C ILE A 10 5.52 -10.93 0.09
N TRP A 11 5.58 -11.90 1.02
CA TRP A 11 6.25 -11.71 2.32
C TRP A 11 7.74 -11.38 2.18
N GLU A 12 8.43 -11.92 1.17
CA GLU A 12 9.85 -11.61 0.88
C GLU A 12 10.11 -10.12 0.60
N ASN A 13 9.09 -9.41 0.09
CA ASN A 13 9.19 -7.99 -0.20
C ASN A 13 8.92 -7.10 1.03
N VAL A 14 8.63 -7.67 2.20
CA VAL A 14 8.36 -6.95 3.44
C VAL A 14 9.59 -7.04 4.36
N ASN A 15 10.35 -5.95 4.45
CA ASN A 15 11.53 -5.89 5.31
C ASN A 15 11.21 -5.19 6.64
N PHE A 16 10.91 -5.99 7.67
CA PHE A 16 10.59 -5.49 9.02
C PHE A 16 11.78 -4.88 9.76
N LYS A 17 13.02 -5.27 9.40
CA LYS A 17 14.25 -4.74 10.02
C LYS A 17 14.51 -3.34 9.48
N GLU A 18 14.56 -3.22 8.15
CA GLU A 18 14.81 -1.96 7.46
C GLU A 18 13.55 -1.11 7.26
N LYS A 19 12.41 -1.50 7.82
CA LYS A 19 11.14 -0.74 7.80
C LYS A 19 10.72 -0.30 6.39
N TYR A 20 10.73 -1.20 5.41
CA TYR A 20 10.18 -0.91 4.08
C TYR A 20 9.45 -2.09 3.45
N ILE A 21 8.59 -1.79 2.49
CA ILE A 21 7.98 -2.72 1.55
C ILE A 21 8.52 -2.42 0.15
N LEU A 22 9.02 -3.44 -0.54
CA LEU A 22 9.40 -3.36 -1.95
C LEU A 22 8.17 -3.62 -2.83
N VAL A 23 7.75 -2.61 -3.59
CA VAL A 23 6.67 -2.72 -4.57
C VAL A 23 7.26 -2.90 -5.96
N ALA A 24 7.41 -4.16 -6.38
CA ALA A 24 7.99 -4.53 -7.67
C ALA A 24 7.00 -5.28 -8.59
N ARG A 25 5.95 -5.89 -8.02
CA ARG A 25 4.98 -6.74 -8.72
C ARG A 25 3.58 -6.14 -8.66
N SER A 26 2.76 -6.47 -9.64
CA SER A 26 1.34 -6.14 -9.68
C SER A 26 0.58 -7.25 -10.39
N GLU A 27 -0.59 -7.60 -9.87
CA GLU A 27 -1.54 -8.38 -10.63
C GLU A 27 -2.00 -7.63 -11.89
N LYS A 28 -2.09 -8.37 -12.99
CA LYS A 28 -2.70 -7.98 -14.26
C LYS A 28 -3.72 -9.05 -14.65
N TYR A 29 -4.61 -8.69 -15.57
CA TYR A 29 -5.62 -9.59 -16.13
C TYR A 29 -5.42 -9.69 -17.62
N ASP A 30 -5.17 -10.89 -18.10
CA ASP A 30 -5.13 -11.22 -19.53
C ASP A 30 -6.56 -11.35 -20.02
N ARG A 31 -6.96 -10.51 -20.99
CA ARG A 31 -8.33 -10.51 -21.53
C ARG A 31 -8.57 -11.65 -22.51
N GLU A 32 -7.52 -12.13 -23.18
CA GLU A 32 -7.60 -13.20 -24.16
C GLU A 32 -7.68 -14.55 -23.46
N LYS A 33 -6.75 -14.80 -22.54
CA LYS A 33 -6.72 -16.03 -21.73
C LYS A 33 -7.74 -16.03 -20.59
N LYS A 34 -8.28 -14.86 -20.25
CA LYS A 34 -9.21 -14.65 -19.11
C LYS A 34 -8.61 -15.06 -17.76
N GLU A 35 -7.31 -14.84 -17.60
CA GLU A 35 -6.54 -15.28 -16.43
C GLU A 35 -5.86 -14.10 -15.72
N TYR A 36 -5.72 -14.23 -14.41
CA TYR A 36 -4.93 -13.31 -13.60
C TYR A 36 -3.49 -13.79 -13.52
N PHE A 37 -2.55 -12.89 -13.77
CA PHE A 37 -1.12 -13.17 -13.66
C PHE A 37 -0.40 -12.07 -12.90
N ILE A 38 0.73 -12.43 -12.30
CA ILE A 38 1.61 -11.47 -11.64
C ILE A 38 2.68 -11.04 -12.64
N ASP A 39 2.86 -9.73 -12.77
CA ASP A 39 3.89 -9.16 -13.63
C ASP A 39 4.52 -7.95 -12.93
N THR A 40 5.60 -7.45 -13.49
CA THR A 40 6.22 -6.19 -13.14
C THR A 40 5.21 -5.04 -13.19
N THR A 41 5.40 -4.05 -12.31
CA THR A 41 4.54 -2.86 -12.30
C THR A 41 4.57 -2.14 -13.67
N LYS A 42 3.50 -1.41 -14.00
CA LYS A 42 3.30 -0.75 -15.32
C LYS A 42 4.50 0.09 -15.82
N ASN A 43 5.35 0.59 -14.91
CA ASN A 43 6.51 1.41 -15.25
C ASN A 43 7.86 0.68 -15.06
N ALA A 44 7.85 -0.62 -14.76
CA ALA A 44 9.01 -1.47 -14.46
C ALA A 44 9.98 -0.95 -13.37
N LYS A 45 9.68 0.17 -12.72
CA LYS A 45 10.50 0.76 -11.67
C LYS A 45 10.02 0.29 -10.30
N PRO A 46 10.76 -0.60 -9.61
CA PRO A 46 10.48 -0.93 -8.24
C PRO A 46 10.55 0.33 -7.38
N ARG A 47 9.77 0.35 -6.31
CA ARG A 47 9.79 1.45 -5.34
C ARG A 47 9.62 0.95 -3.93
N PHE A 48 10.12 1.71 -2.98
CA PHE A 48 9.98 1.43 -1.57
C PHE A 48 8.83 2.22 -0.97
N ILE A 49 8.08 1.58 -0.08
CA ILE A 49 7.11 2.23 0.80
C ILE A 49 7.59 2.02 2.23
N LEU A 50 7.64 3.08 3.02
CA LEU A 50 8.09 2.99 4.40
C LEU A 50 7.06 2.26 5.26
N LEU A 51 7.54 1.39 6.15
CA LEU A 51 6.74 0.70 7.15
C LEU A 51 6.62 1.59 8.39
N GLY A 52 5.48 2.26 8.52
CA GLY A 52 5.07 2.86 9.78
C GLY A 52 4.73 1.80 10.84
N LYS A 53 4.68 2.21 12.11
CA LYS A 53 4.43 1.31 13.24
C LYS A 53 3.10 0.57 13.09
N GLU A 54 2.06 1.28 12.68
CA GLU A 54 0.70 0.75 12.51
C GLU A 54 0.64 -0.29 11.39
N ILE A 55 1.34 -0.04 10.27
CA ILE A 55 1.42 -0.96 9.13
C ILE A 55 2.19 -2.22 9.55
N GLU A 56 3.28 -2.07 10.28
CA GLU A 56 4.06 -3.21 10.79
C GLU A 56 3.22 -4.10 11.73
N ILE A 57 2.46 -3.49 12.65
CA ILE A 57 1.57 -4.22 13.55
C ILE A 57 0.53 -4.99 12.73
N LEU A 58 -0.12 -4.34 11.77
CA LEU A 58 -1.10 -4.98 10.89
C LEU A 58 -0.51 -6.17 10.14
N LEU A 59 0.65 -6.02 9.52
CA LEU A 59 1.29 -7.09 8.76
C LEU A 59 1.70 -8.27 9.66
N LYS A 60 2.19 -8.00 10.87
CA LYS A 60 2.47 -9.05 11.86
C LYS A 60 1.21 -9.80 12.29
N GLN A 61 0.10 -9.09 12.48
CA GLN A 61 -1.20 -9.69 12.80
C GLN A 61 -1.71 -10.57 11.66
N ILE A 62 -1.64 -10.08 10.42
CA ILE A 62 -2.01 -10.87 9.23
C ILE A 62 -1.19 -12.17 9.22
N LYS A 63 0.15 -12.08 9.28
CA LYS A 63 1.01 -13.26 9.27
C LYS A 63 0.66 -14.26 10.38
N LYS A 64 0.37 -13.77 11.60
CA LYS A 64 -0.06 -14.61 12.73
C LYS A 64 -1.37 -15.35 12.43
N VAL A 65 -2.36 -14.66 11.84
CA VAL A 65 -3.64 -15.25 11.46
C VAL A 65 -3.44 -16.32 10.39
N GLU A 66 -2.70 -16.01 9.32
CA GLU A 66 -2.42 -16.96 8.24
C GLU A 66 -1.72 -18.23 8.75
N THR A 67 -0.75 -18.08 9.67
CA THR A 67 -0.10 -19.22 10.34
C THR A 67 -1.07 -20.00 11.22
N GLY A 68 -1.87 -19.31 12.05
CA GLY A 68 -2.80 -19.95 12.98
C GLY A 68 -3.89 -20.77 12.31
N TYR A 69 -4.34 -20.36 11.13
CA TYR A 69 -5.34 -21.07 10.32
C TYR A 69 -4.73 -22.00 9.25
N GLY A 70 -3.40 -22.11 9.18
CA GLY A 70 -2.71 -23.09 8.32
C GLY A 70 -2.73 -22.77 6.82
N TYR A 71 -2.91 -21.51 6.42
CA TYR A 71 -2.92 -21.11 5.01
C TYR A 71 -1.82 -20.09 4.64
N LEU A 72 -0.79 -19.95 5.49
CA LEU A 72 0.38 -19.12 5.19
C LEU A 72 1.02 -19.56 3.86
N CYS A 73 1.10 -18.63 2.91
CA CYS A 73 1.72 -18.84 1.60
C CYS A 73 2.71 -17.71 1.27
N GLU A 74 3.17 -17.62 0.02
CA GLU A 74 4.12 -16.57 -0.39
C GLU A 74 3.50 -15.15 -0.35
N TYR A 75 2.17 -15.03 -0.52
CA TYR A 75 1.46 -13.76 -0.62
C TYR A 75 1.05 -13.22 0.74
N VAL A 76 1.14 -11.89 0.91
CA VAL A 76 0.76 -11.19 2.15
C VAL A 76 -0.75 -11.14 2.37
N PHE A 77 -1.52 -11.14 1.29
CA PHE A 77 -2.97 -11.13 1.35
C PHE A 77 -3.50 -12.41 0.70
N ALA A 78 -3.77 -13.40 1.53
CA ALA A 78 -4.30 -14.71 1.13
C ALA A 78 -5.48 -15.14 2.00
N ASN A 79 -6.20 -16.17 1.56
CA ASN A 79 -7.17 -16.93 2.35
C ASN A 79 -6.94 -18.44 2.14
N GLY A 80 -7.84 -19.29 2.63
CA GLY A 80 -7.74 -20.75 2.46
C GLY A 80 -7.72 -21.24 1.00
N ASN A 81 -8.10 -20.40 0.04
CA ASN A 81 -8.04 -20.69 -1.40
C ASN A 81 -6.79 -20.11 -2.07
N GLY A 82 -5.85 -19.57 -1.28
CA GLY A 82 -4.63 -18.94 -1.76
C GLY A 82 -4.78 -17.41 -1.91
N ARG A 83 -4.11 -16.87 -2.93
CA ARG A 83 -3.91 -15.43 -3.10
C ARG A 83 -5.24 -14.66 -3.31
N ILE A 84 -5.35 -13.51 -2.66
CA ILE A 84 -6.46 -12.58 -2.91
C ILE A 84 -6.21 -11.75 -4.18
N HIS A 85 -7.15 -11.80 -5.11
CA HIS A 85 -7.13 -11.02 -6.35
C HIS A 85 -7.53 -9.55 -6.14
N ALA A 86 -7.05 -8.65 -7.00
CA ALA A 86 -7.32 -7.22 -6.95
C ALA A 86 -8.82 -6.90 -7.02
N ARG A 87 -9.62 -7.70 -7.73
CA ARG A 87 -11.09 -7.58 -7.76
C ARG A 87 -11.69 -7.68 -6.36
N VAL A 88 -11.30 -8.71 -5.59
CA VAL A 88 -11.78 -8.92 -4.22
C VAL A 88 -11.41 -7.74 -3.32
N ILE A 89 -10.22 -7.16 -3.52
CA ILE A 89 -9.78 -5.95 -2.80
C ILE A 89 -10.69 -4.75 -3.13
N TYR A 90 -11.05 -4.56 -4.42
CA TYR A 90 -11.97 -3.50 -4.83
C TYR A 90 -13.38 -3.70 -4.24
N ASP A 91 -13.90 -4.92 -4.28
CA ASP A 91 -15.20 -5.26 -3.75
C ASP A 91 -15.26 -5.05 -2.23
N CYS A 92 -14.20 -5.46 -1.52
CA CYS A 92 -14.04 -5.21 -0.09
C CYS A 92 -14.10 -3.70 0.21
N MET A 93 -13.34 -2.87 -0.50
CA MET A 93 -13.37 -1.41 -0.34
C MET A 93 -14.76 -0.84 -0.56
N ARG A 94 -15.43 -1.22 -1.67
CA ARG A 94 -16.78 -0.77 -1.99
C ARG A 94 -17.78 -1.14 -0.89
N ASN A 95 -17.74 -2.39 -0.43
CA ASN A 95 -18.64 -2.88 0.61
C ASN A 95 -18.38 -2.19 1.94
N LYS A 96 -17.11 -1.92 2.28
CA LYS A 96 -16.75 -1.16 3.49
C LYS A 96 -17.25 0.29 3.44
N CYS A 97 -17.20 0.94 2.28
CA CYS A 97 -17.83 2.25 2.11
C CYS A 97 -19.34 2.21 2.40
N ILE A 98 -20.05 1.23 1.85
CA ILE A 98 -21.49 1.08 2.05
C ILE A 98 -21.81 0.82 3.52
N GLN A 99 -21.06 -0.07 4.18
CA GLN A 99 -21.21 -0.38 5.61
C GLN A 99 -20.99 0.86 6.48
N ALA A 100 -20.07 1.75 6.10
CA ALA A 100 -19.80 2.99 6.80
C ALA A 100 -20.74 4.14 6.42
N GLY A 101 -21.76 3.91 5.57
CA GLY A 101 -22.68 4.96 5.12
C GLY A 101 -22.05 6.04 4.23
N ILE A 102 -20.87 5.77 3.64
CA ILE A 102 -20.18 6.71 2.76
C ILE A 102 -20.35 6.33 1.29
N GLN A 103 -20.36 7.33 0.41
CA GLN A 103 -20.39 7.09 -1.04
C GLN A 103 -19.25 6.16 -1.43
N ALA A 104 -19.55 5.10 -2.18
CA ALA A 104 -18.55 4.14 -2.64
C ALA A 104 -17.37 4.82 -3.33
N LYS A 105 -16.16 4.58 -2.81
CA LYS A 105 -14.90 5.07 -3.39
C LYS A 105 -14.01 3.91 -3.79
N SER A 106 -13.17 4.12 -4.80
CA SER A 106 -12.14 3.16 -5.19
C SER A 106 -10.99 3.17 -4.18
N ILE A 107 -10.17 2.12 -4.19
CA ILE A 107 -8.96 2.05 -3.36
C ILE A 107 -7.98 3.22 -3.63
N HIS A 108 -8.03 3.80 -4.82
CA HIS A 108 -7.22 4.96 -5.17
C HIS A 108 -7.58 6.21 -4.36
N ALA A 109 -8.82 6.30 -3.85
CA ALA A 109 -9.24 7.38 -2.97
C ALA A 109 -8.45 7.38 -1.66
N LEU A 110 -8.09 6.21 -1.11
CA LEU A 110 -7.25 6.12 0.10
C LEU A 110 -5.88 6.75 -0.14
N ARG A 111 -5.22 6.42 -1.27
CA ARG A 111 -3.93 7.03 -1.65
C ARG A 111 -4.04 8.55 -1.79
N ARG A 112 -5.13 9.05 -2.40
CA ARG A 112 -5.38 10.49 -2.52
C ARG A 112 -5.61 11.15 -1.16
N THR A 113 -6.31 10.47 -0.26
CA THR A 113 -6.60 10.95 1.11
C THR A 113 -5.30 11.12 1.90
N ILE A 114 -4.43 10.11 1.89
CA ILE A 114 -3.10 10.19 2.54
C ILE A 114 -2.29 11.36 1.96
N ASN A 115 -2.27 11.51 0.63
CA ASN A 115 -1.59 12.63 -0.01
C ASN A 115 -2.16 14.00 0.41
N SER A 116 -3.49 14.12 0.46
CA SER A 116 -4.16 15.36 0.88
C SER A 116 -3.86 15.68 2.35
N LYS A 117 -3.87 14.68 3.23
CA LYS A 117 -3.60 14.86 4.66
C LYS A 117 -2.16 15.29 4.92
N MET A 118 -1.19 14.69 4.24
CA MET A 118 0.21 15.15 4.24
C MET A 118 0.32 16.63 3.87
N ARG A 119 -0.40 17.08 2.83
CA ARG A 119 -0.41 18.49 2.42
C ARG A 119 -1.01 19.41 3.48
N CYS A 120 -2.09 19.01 4.13
CA CYS A 120 -2.72 19.76 5.21
C CYS A 120 -1.79 19.90 6.44
N GLU A 121 -0.93 18.92 6.68
CA GLU A 121 0.08 18.94 7.76
C GLU A 121 1.38 19.69 7.38
N GLY A 122 1.39 20.37 6.22
CA GLY A 122 2.55 21.15 5.77
C GLY A 122 3.68 20.31 5.18
N VAL A 123 3.48 19.01 4.93
CA VAL A 123 4.48 18.17 4.28
C VAL A 123 4.66 18.63 2.83
N SER A 124 5.92 18.88 2.45
CA SER A 124 6.24 19.32 1.09
C SER A 124 5.82 18.29 0.04
N SER A 125 5.50 18.75 -1.17
CA SER A 125 5.14 17.87 -2.31
C SER A 125 6.19 16.80 -2.60
N ILE A 126 7.46 17.16 -2.39
CA ILE A 126 8.63 16.33 -2.66
C ILE A 126 8.71 15.18 -1.63
N VAL A 127 8.61 15.50 -0.34
CA VAL A 127 8.58 14.51 0.74
C VAL A 127 7.34 13.61 0.64
N ALA A 128 6.17 14.19 0.38
CA ALA A 128 4.94 13.42 0.20
C ALA A 128 5.01 12.46 -1.00
N SER A 129 5.62 12.90 -2.11
CA SER A 129 5.84 12.07 -3.30
C SER A 129 6.82 10.92 -3.03
N SER A 130 7.89 11.21 -2.28
CA SER A 130 8.87 10.23 -1.80
C SER A 130 8.22 9.16 -0.92
N ILE A 131 7.41 9.57 0.05
CA ILE A 131 6.63 8.69 0.94
C ILE A 131 5.68 7.78 0.16
N LEU A 132 4.97 8.32 -0.84
CA LEU A 132 4.01 7.56 -1.64
C LEU A 132 4.67 6.69 -2.73
N GLY A 133 5.98 6.79 -2.89
CA GLY A 133 6.75 6.14 -3.92
C GLY A 133 6.32 6.60 -5.32
N HIS A 134 6.52 7.88 -5.62
CA HIS A 134 6.57 8.32 -7.02
C HIS A 134 7.91 7.92 -7.65
N THR A 135 7.90 7.65 -8.95
CA THR A 135 9.13 7.28 -9.67
C THR A 135 10.06 8.49 -9.77
N GLU A 136 11.36 8.20 -9.82
CA GLU A 136 12.43 9.18 -10.00
C GLU A 136 12.16 10.17 -11.14
N LYS A 137 11.53 9.77 -12.26
CA LYS A 137 11.19 10.67 -13.38
C LYS A 137 10.19 11.77 -13.02
N VAL A 138 9.26 11.51 -12.09
CA VAL A 138 8.30 12.52 -11.57
C VAL A 138 8.97 13.46 -10.57
N ASN A 139 10.02 13.00 -9.89
CA ASN A 139 10.84 13.83 -9.01
C ASN A 139 11.90 14.64 -9.79
N ASN A 140 12.55 14.06 -10.80
CA ASN A 140 13.62 14.67 -11.59
C ASN A 140 13.13 15.82 -12.47
N SER A 141 11.86 15.81 -12.89
CA SER A 141 11.26 16.97 -13.58
C SER A 141 11.07 18.19 -12.66
N ASN A 142 11.22 18.05 -11.34
CA ASN A 142 10.95 19.10 -10.36
C ASN A 142 12.21 19.72 -9.71
N TYR A 143 13.43 19.37 -10.15
CA TYR A 143 14.74 19.88 -9.62
C TYR A 143 14.95 19.75 -8.10
N ALA A 144 14.00 19.20 -7.36
CA ALA A 144 13.99 19.19 -5.91
C ALA A 144 13.95 17.75 -5.41
N TYR A 145 15.09 17.31 -4.87
CA TYR A 145 15.23 15.99 -4.27
C TYR A 145 14.83 16.03 -2.80
N ASP A 146 14.27 14.93 -2.35
CA ASP A 146 13.93 14.74 -0.95
C ASP A 146 15.18 14.35 -0.14
N VAL A 147 15.73 15.31 0.60
CA VAL A 147 16.86 15.12 1.52
C VAL A 147 16.43 14.78 2.95
N SER A 148 15.13 14.59 3.20
CA SER A 148 14.64 14.33 4.55
C SER A 148 14.96 12.93 5.05
N ASP A 149 15.21 12.85 6.36
CA ASP A 149 15.58 11.60 7.02
C ASP A 149 14.45 10.55 6.98
N LYS A 150 14.83 9.28 6.99
CA LYS A 150 13.90 8.14 6.95
C LYS A 150 13.01 8.09 8.18
N GLN A 151 13.54 8.39 9.37
CA GLN A 151 12.78 8.40 10.61
C GLN A 151 11.72 9.51 10.60
N TYR A 152 12.06 10.69 10.08
CA TYR A 152 11.10 11.78 9.90
C TYR A 152 9.90 11.34 9.05
N LYS A 153 10.15 10.68 7.92
CA LYS A 153 9.07 10.18 7.04
C LYS A 153 8.21 9.10 7.70
N ILE A 154 8.83 8.20 8.46
CA ILE A 154 8.11 7.19 9.26
C ILE A 154 7.19 7.88 10.28
N ASN A 155 7.68 8.93 10.95
CA ASN A 155 6.91 9.69 11.93
C ASN A 155 5.71 10.40 11.27
N VAL A 156 5.91 11.05 10.11
CA VAL A 156 4.82 11.68 9.33
C VAL A 156 3.72 10.66 9.02
N ILE A 157 4.07 9.50 8.46
CA ILE A 157 3.08 8.46 8.12
C ILE A 157 2.36 7.95 9.37
N SER A 158 3.10 7.74 10.46
CA SER A 158 2.53 7.19 11.70
C SER A 158 1.56 8.19 12.36
N ASN A 159 1.87 9.49 12.33
CA ASN A 159 0.99 10.54 12.83
C ASN A 159 -0.31 10.62 12.02
N ILE A 160 -0.20 10.67 10.69
CA ILE A 160 -1.37 10.67 9.79
C ILE A 160 -2.25 9.44 10.02
N ASN A 161 -1.66 8.26 10.13
CA ASN A 161 -2.41 7.03 10.39
C ASN A 161 -3.14 7.06 11.73
N ARG A 162 -2.50 7.62 12.77
CA ARG A 162 -3.11 7.77 14.10
C ARG A 162 -4.33 8.68 14.04
N GLU A 163 -4.21 9.83 13.39
CA GLU A 163 -5.32 10.78 13.23
C GLU A 163 -6.49 10.17 12.45
N ILE A 164 -6.21 9.47 11.34
CA ILE A 164 -7.23 8.77 10.56
C ILE A 164 -7.93 7.70 11.39
N THR A 165 -7.17 6.93 12.19
CA THR A 165 -7.74 5.85 13.01
C THR A 165 -8.62 6.39 14.13
N GLN A 166 -8.26 7.53 14.72
CA GLN A 166 -9.06 8.20 15.76
C GLN A 166 -10.37 8.76 15.21
N ALA A 167 -10.39 9.23 13.96
CA ALA A 167 -11.59 9.77 13.32
C ALA A 167 -12.66 8.71 12.95
N VAL A 168 -12.33 7.40 13.07
CA VAL A 168 -13.22 6.28 12.70
C VAL A 168 -13.82 5.58 13.94
N LYS A 169 -13.46 6.01 15.15
CA LYS A 169 -14.08 5.56 16.42
C LYS A 169 -15.23 6.46 16.81
#